data_AF-A0A328PK76-F1
#
_entry.id   AF-A0A328PK76-F1
#
_cell.length_a   1.000
_cell.length_b   1.000
_cell.length_c   1.000
_cell.angle_alpha   90.00
_cell.angle_beta   90.00
_cell.angle_gamma   90.00
#
_symmetry.space_group_name_H-M   'P 1'
#
loop_
_entity.id
_entity.type
_entity.pdbx_description
1 polymer ?
#
loop_
_entity_poly.entity_id
_entity_poly.type
_entity_poly.pdbx_seq_one_letter_code
_entity_poly.pdbx_strand_id
1 'polypeptide(L)'
;MYSREDLLKKIVEEKGIQAIPNLIKLLDDEDTEVSELARDALSIMAPEGKDYLLNEFKKRFDLNLQDDTVLLYLAELLSELGCQEIEENLKMMFNKFSDERAFPLIIEHLLKLTKDEQYLDILETYLDGEEGEIEEISLMAVTELPTRKSLDILLKKYYRTNDSSIKSLVLDSITKILYKNPKLVPYLQERDSKLSDKLQWYIRRP
;
A
#
# COMPACT_ATOMS: atom_id res chain seq x y z
N MET A 1 17.74 26.83 4.31
CA MET A 1 17.48 25.41 4.02
C MET A 1 16.03 25.34 3.60
N TYR A 2 15.73 24.89 2.38
CA TYR A 2 14.32 24.74 1.94
C TYR A 2 13.69 23.58 2.71
N SER A 3 12.40 23.68 3.04
CA SER A 3 11.68 22.53 3.61
C SER A 3 11.41 21.47 2.53
N ARG A 4 11.15 20.22 2.93
CA ARG A 4 10.77 19.14 2.00
C ARG A 4 9.53 19.51 1.19
N GLU A 5 8.54 20.13 1.83
CA GLU A 5 7.32 20.63 1.17
C GLU A 5 7.63 21.72 0.13
N ASP A 6 8.55 22.64 0.42
CA ASP A 6 8.98 23.67 -0.55
C ASP A 6 9.67 23.03 -1.77
N LEU A 7 10.50 22.01 -1.54
CA LEU A 7 11.17 21.28 -2.62
C LEU A 7 10.18 20.53 -3.51
N LEU A 8 9.23 19.81 -2.91
CA LEU A 8 8.17 19.11 -3.64
C LEU A 8 7.35 20.07 -4.48
N LYS A 9 6.87 21.16 -3.85
CA LYS A 9 6.11 22.19 -4.54
C LYS A 9 6.88 22.75 -5.72
N LYS A 10 8.16 23.06 -5.53
CA LYS A 10 9.03 23.57 -6.60
C LYS A 10 9.19 22.58 -7.76
N ILE A 11 9.39 21.29 -7.47
CA ILE A 11 9.49 20.25 -8.50
C ILE A 11 8.19 20.20 -9.32
N VAL A 12 7.04 20.13 -8.64
CA VAL A 12 5.73 19.99 -9.27
C VAL A 12 5.37 21.26 -10.08
N GLU A 13 5.56 22.45 -9.51
CA GLU A 13 5.18 23.71 -10.15
C GLU A 13 6.12 24.14 -11.28
N GLU A 14 7.44 24.00 -11.10
CA GLU A 14 8.42 24.49 -12.09
C GLU A 14 8.67 23.50 -13.23
N LYS A 15 8.62 22.20 -12.96
CA LYS A 15 8.95 21.17 -13.95
C LYS A 15 7.72 20.42 -14.44
N GLY A 16 6.71 20.25 -13.60
CA GLY A 16 5.53 19.45 -13.93
C GLY A 16 5.91 18.09 -14.51
N ILE A 17 5.05 17.51 -15.34
CA ILE A 17 5.20 16.16 -15.94
C ILE A 17 6.59 15.90 -16.54
N GLN A 18 7.30 16.94 -17.01
CA GLN A 18 8.65 16.80 -17.56
C GLN A 18 9.70 16.32 -16.54
N ALA A 19 9.42 16.40 -15.24
CA ALA A 19 10.31 15.86 -14.20
C ALA A 19 10.21 14.33 -14.05
N ILE A 20 9.10 13.71 -14.45
CA ILE A 20 8.83 12.28 -14.22
C ILE A 20 9.98 11.37 -14.66
N PRO A 21 10.57 11.51 -15.87
CA PRO A 21 11.69 10.68 -16.29
C PRO A 21 12.90 10.73 -15.35
N ASN A 22 13.18 11.89 -14.76
CA ASN A 22 14.30 12.05 -13.84
C ASN A 22 13.94 11.54 -12.45
N LEU A 23 12.72 11.81 -11.97
CA LEU A 23 12.25 11.29 -10.69
C LEU A 23 12.27 9.77 -10.65
N ILE A 24 11.87 9.09 -11.74
CA ILE A 24 11.95 7.62 -11.82
C ILE A 24 13.38 7.10 -11.69
N LYS A 25 14.39 7.83 -12.18
CA LYS A 25 15.79 7.44 -12.01
C LYS A 25 16.27 7.61 -10.57
N LEU A 26 15.71 8.59 -9.86
CA LEU A 26 16.06 8.88 -8.47
C LEU A 26 15.39 7.91 -7.48
N LEU A 27 14.48 7.05 -7.92
CA LEU A 27 13.85 6.05 -7.06
C LEU A 27 14.82 4.99 -6.52
N ASP A 28 15.91 4.72 -7.24
CA ASP A 28 16.99 3.82 -6.82
C ASP A 28 18.22 4.59 -6.29
N ASP A 29 18.04 5.86 -5.91
CA ASP A 29 19.15 6.65 -5.34
C ASP A 29 19.58 6.05 -3.98
N GLU A 30 20.89 5.98 -3.74
CA GLU A 30 21.46 5.47 -2.48
C GLU A 30 21.10 6.38 -1.30
N ASP A 31 20.86 7.68 -1.57
CA ASP A 31 20.36 8.61 -0.57
C ASP A 31 18.84 8.40 -0.37
N THR A 32 18.48 7.90 0.82
CA THR A 32 17.09 7.66 1.21
C THR A 32 16.25 8.94 1.14
N GLU A 33 16.79 10.11 1.51
CA GLU A 33 16.02 11.35 1.43
C GLU A 33 15.69 11.72 -0.01
N VAL A 34 16.61 11.43 -0.95
CA VAL A 34 16.43 11.71 -2.38
C VAL A 34 15.40 10.77 -3.00
N SER A 35 15.51 9.46 -2.74
CA SER A 35 14.57 8.47 -3.28
C SER A 35 13.17 8.67 -2.71
N GLU A 36 13.03 8.99 -1.42
CA GLU A 36 11.74 9.33 -0.84
C GLU A 36 11.15 10.63 -1.41
N LEU A 37 11.96 11.67 -1.62
CA LEU A 37 11.49 12.90 -2.26
C LEU A 37 11.00 12.63 -3.69
N ALA A 38 11.69 11.74 -4.41
CA ALA A 38 11.28 11.32 -5.74
C ALA A 38 9.94 10.57 -5.71
N ARG A 39 9.74 9.69 -4.72
CA ARG A 39 8.46 9.00 -4.49
C ARG A 39 7.33 9.98 -4.22
N ASP A 40 7.52 10.91 -3.29
CA ASP A 40 6.49 11.89 -2.94
C ASP A 40 6.10 12.74 -4.17
N ALA A 41 7.10 13.23 -4.92
CA ALA A 41 6.86 14.01 -6.13
C ALA A 41 6.11 13.20 -7.19
N LEU A 42 6.51 11.93 -7.42
CA LEU A 42 5.85 11.06 -8.39
C LEU A 42 4.42 10.74 -7.99
N SER A 43 4.13 10.51 -6.72
CA SER A 43 2.76 10.27 -6.24
C SER A 43 1.83 11.46 -6.55
N ILE A 44 2.30 12.69 -6.31
CA ILE A 44 1.55 13.91 -6.63
C ILE A 44 1.29 14.03 -8.14
N MET A 45 2.27 13.64 -8.96
CA MET A 45 2.24 13.81 -10.41
C MET A 45 1.65 12.61 -11.17
N ALA A 46 1.35 11.52 -10.45
CA ALA A 46 0.92 10.27 -11.06
C ALA A 46 -0.39 10.41 -11.86
N PRO A 47 -1.42 11.14 -11.39
CA PRO A 47 -2.66 11.29 -12.16
C PRO A 47 -2.44 11.90 -13.54
N GLU A 48 -1.67 12.98 -13.64
CA GLU A 48 -1.37 13.65 -14.92
C GLU A 48 -0.30 12.91 -15.74
N GLY A 49 0.61 12.21 -15.05
CA GLY A 49 1.72 11.46 -15.63
C GLY A 49 1.40 10.01 -16.00
N LYS A 50 0.16 9.54 -15.83
CA LYS A 50 -0.24 8.14 -15.91
C LYS A 50 0.31 7.41 -17.14
N ASP A 51 0.15 7.99 -18.33
CA ASP A 51 0.58 7.35 -19.58
C ASP A 51 2.09 7.13 -19.63
N TYR A 52 2.87 8.07 -19.09
CA TYR A 52 4.31 7.93 -18.99
C TYR A 52 4.68 6.81 -18.00
N LEU A 53 4.06 6.82 -16.82
CA LEU A 53 4.30 5.80 -15.78
C LEU A 53 3.95 4.40 -16.28
N LEU A 54 2.83 4.25 -16.99
CA LEU A 54 2.43 2.98 -17.59
C LEU A 54 3.44 2.49 -18.63
N ASN A 55 3.90 3.37 -19.52
CA ASN A 55 4.90 3.02 -20.53
C ASN A 55 6.23 2.60 -19.89
N GLU A 56 6.69 3.32 -18.87
CA GLU A 56 7.94 2.97 -18.17
C GLU A 56 7.79 1.68 -17.37
N PHE A 57 6.63 1.44 -16.73
CA PHE A 57 6.32 0.17 -16.07
C PHE A 57 6.42 -1.00 -17.05
N LYS A 58 5.75 -0.91 -18.21
CA LYS A 58 5.78 -1.98 -19.22
C LYS A 58 7.19 -2.25 -19.73
N LYS A 59 7.92 -1.18 -20.05
CA LYS A 59 9.32 -1.26 -20.48
C LYS A 59 10.20 -1.96 -19.43
N ARG A 60 10.11 -1.58 -18.15
CA ARG A 60 10.87 -2.23 -17.06
C ARG A 60 10.45 -3.68 -16.85
N PHE A 61 9.16 -3.95 -16.90
CA PHE A 61 8.64 -5.31 -16.81
C PHE A 61 9.25 -6.22 -17.89
N ASP A 62 9.37 -5.73 -19.13
CA ASP A 62 9.93 -6.44 -20.27
C ASP A 62 11.46 -6.61 -20.21
N LEU A 63 12.18 -5.71 -19.51
CA LEU A 63 13.62 -5.88 -19.25
C LEU A 63 13.92 -7.12 -18.38
N ASN A 64 12.93 -7.60 -17.63
CA ASN A 64 13.02 -8.80 -16.81
C ASN A 64 14.18 -8.77 -15.79
N LEU A 65 14.42 -7.60 -15.22
CA LEU A 65 15.33 -7.45 -14.08
C LEU A 65 14.73 -8.17 -12.86
N GLN A 66 15.60 -8.85 -12.11
CA GLN A 66 15.23 -9.44 -10.83
C GLN A 66 15.27 -8.36 -9.75
N ASP A 67 14.31 -8.42 -8.84
CA ASP A 67 14.21 -7.55 -7.66
C ASP A 67 14.19 -6.04 -8.02
N ASP A 68 13.53 -5.66 -9.12
CA ASP A 68 13.39 -4.25 -9.54
C ASP A 68 12.43 -3.49 -8.61
N THR A 69 12.99 -2.79 -7.63
CA THR A 69 12.27 -1.95 -6.65
C THR A 69 11.49 -0.81 -7.30
N VAL A 70 11.98 -0.26 -8.41
CA VAL A 70 11.25 0.77 -9.15
C VAL A 70 10.04 0.18 -9.86
N LEU A 71 10.15 -1.03 -10.42
CA LEU A 71 9.01 -1.72 -11.01
C LEU A 71 7.89 -1.89 -9.98
N LEU A 72 8.23 -2.29 -8.75
CA LEU A 72 7.26 -2.43 -7.66
C LEU A 72 6.59 -1.09 -7.31
N TYR A 73 7.39 -0.03 -7.19
CA TYR A 73 6.87 1.31 -6.91
C TYR A 73 5.97 1.86 -8.04
N LEU A 74 6.34 1.65 -9.31
CA LEU A 74 5.48 2.03 -10.44
C LEU A 74 4.16 1.23 -10.42
N ALA A 75 4.21 -0.03 -10.01
CA ALA A 75 3.04 -0.88 -9.85
C ALA A 75 2.08 -0.34 -8.78
N GLU A 76 2.62 0.13 -7.65
CA GLU A 76 1.87 0.79 -6.58
C GLU A 76 1.10 1.99 -7.12
N LEU A 77 1.79 2.97 -7.71
CA LEU A 77 1.19 4.18 -8.26
C LEU A 77 0.08 3.86 -9.27
N LEU A 78 0.35 2.93 -10.20
CA LEU A 78 -0.62 2.56 -11.23
C LEU A 78 -1.82 1.82 -10.64
N SER A 79 -1.65 1.04 -9.58
CA SER A 79 -2.74 0.36 -8.88
C SER A 79 -3.62 1.34 -8.10
N GLU A 80 -3.02 2.37 -7.48
CA GLU A 80 -3.75 3.46 -6.83
C GLU A 80 -4.59 4.27 -7.82
N LEU A 81 -4.08 4.46 -9.03
CA LEU A 81 -4.81 5.08 -10.15
C LEU A 81 -5.85 4.13 -10.81
N GLY A 82 -5.95 2.88 -10.37
CA GLY A 82 -6.88 1.89 -10.93
C GLY A 82 -6.56 1.48 -12.37
N CYS A 83 -5.28 1.47 -12.76
CA CYS A 83 -4.83 1.13 -14.11
C CYS A 83 -4.95 -0.38 -14.39
N GLN A 84 -6.09 -0.82 -14.93
CA GLN A 84 -6.38 -2.24 -15.18
C GLN A 84 -5.39 -2.90 -16.16
N GLU A 85 -4.73 -2.11 -16.99
CA GLU A 85 -3.76 -2.54 -17.99
C GLU A 85 -2.55 -3.28 -17.39
N ILE A 86 -2.28 -3.16 -16.09
CA ILE A 86 -1.16 -3.84 -15.41
C ILE A 86 -1.56 -5.12 -14.65
N GLU A 87 -2.83 -5.52 -14.63
CA GLU A 87 -3.30 -6.65 -13.82
C GLU A 87 -2.54 -7.96 -14.12
N GLU A 88 -2.42 -8.32 -15.40
CA GLU A 88 -1.70 -9.55 -15.80
C GLU A 88 -0.20 -9.45 -15.49
N ASN A 89 0.39 -8.26 -15.57
CA ASN A 89 1.77 -8.07 -15.17
C ASN A 89 1.96 -8.30 -13.67
N LEU A 90 1.07 -7.76 -12.83
CA LEU A 90 1.11 -7.98 -11.39
C LEU A 90 1.04 -9.47 -11.04
N LYS A 91 0.15 -10.24 -11.69
CA LYS A 91 0.06 -11.71 -11.50
C LYS A 91 1.36 -12.42 -11.86
N MET A 92 2.14 -11.88 -12.80
CA MET A 92 3.42 -12.43 -13.22
C MET A 92 4.61 -11.91 -12.40
N MET A 93 4.44 -10.83 -11.61
CA MET A 93 5.54 -10.20 -10.87
C MET A 93 6.13 -11.09 -9.79
N PHE A 94 5.38 -12.05 -9.21
CA PHE A 94 5.92 -12.98 -8.22
C PHE A 94 7.18 -13.73 -8.70
N ASN A 95 7.31 -13.99 -10.01
CA ASN A 95 8.47 -14.67 -10.57
C ASN A 95 9.68 -13.74 -10.80
N LYS A 96 9.55 -12.45 -10.47
CA LYS A 96 10.59 -11.43 -10.66
C LYS A 96 11.23 -10.97 -9.35
N PHE A 97 10.70 -11.41 -8.21
CA PHE A 97 11.22 -11.06 -6.90
C PHE A 97 11.65 -12.33 -6.17
N SER A 98 12.88 -12.29 -5.65
CA SER A 98 13.43 -13.31 -4.76
C SER A 98 13.15 -12.99 -3.30
N ASP A 99 13.00 -11.70 -2.98
CA ASP A 99 12.64 -11.23 -1.64
C ASP A 99 11.13 -11.41 -1.39
N GLU A 100 10.78 -12.29 -0.44
CA GLU A 100 9.39 -12.61 -0.10
C GLU A 100 8.61 -11.40 0.43
N ARG A 101 9.30 -10.37 0.93
CA ARG A 101 8.67 -9.11 1.38
C ARG A 101 7.96 -8.37 0.24
N ALA A 102 8.34 -8.64 -1.01
CA ALA A 102 7.65 -8.08 -2.17
C ALA A 102 6.26 -8.72 -2.40
N PHE A 103 6.02 -9.95 -1.91
CA PHE A 103 4.80 -10.69 -2.26
C PHE A 103 3.53 -10.07 -1.67
N PRO A 104 3.46 -9.70 -0.38
CA PRO A 104 2.29 -8.99 0.15
C PRO A 104 2.05 -7.65 -0.53
N LEU A 105 3.10 -6.94 -0.97
CA LEU A 105 2.98 -5.68 -1.74
C LEU A 105 2.35 -5.92 -3.11
N ILE A 106 2.80 -6.95 -3.85
CA ILE A 106 2.19 -7.32 -5.14
C ILE A 106 0.73 -7.73 -4.95
N ILE A 107 0.41 -8.46 -3.89
CA ILE A 107 -0.97 -8.85 -3.56
C ILE A 107 -1.81 -7.63 -3.19
N GLU A 108 -1.27 -6.66 -2.44
CA GLU A 108 -1.92 -5.39 -2.16
C GLU A 108 -2.28 -4.65 -3.44
N HIS A 109 -1.36 -4.59 -4.40
CA HIS A 109 -1.59 -3.91 -5.68
C HIS A 109 -2.72 -4.60 -6.48
N LEU A 110 -2.72 -5.94 -6.52
CA LEU A 110 -3.82 -6.72 -7.10
C LEU A 110 -5.14 -6.47 -6.37
N LEU A 111 -5.13 -6.44 -5.04
CA LEU A 111 -6.29 -6.15 -4.20
C LEU A 111 -6.83 -4.73 -4.45
N LYS A 112 -5.95 -3.73 -4.51
CA LYS A 112 -6.28 -2.33 -4.82
C LYS A 112 -6.92 -2.23 -6.20
N LEU A 113 -6.39 -2.94 -7.19
CA LEU A 113 -6.83 -2.84 -8.58
C LEU A 113 -8.15 -3.59 -8.85
N THR A 114 -8.25 -4.82 -8.39
CA THR A 114 -9.36 -5.74 -8.70
C THR A 114 -10.50 -5.64 -7.69
N LYS A 115 -10.21 -5.19 -6.47
CA LYS A 115 -11.11 -5.26 -5.30
C LYS A 115 -11.59 -6.69 -5.00
N ASP A 116 -10.85 -7.70 -5.46
CA ASP A 116 -11.19 -9.10 -5.27
C ASP A 116 -10.78 -9.58 -3.88
N GLU A 117 -11.76 -10.01 -3.09
CA GLU A 117 -11.55 -10.49 -1.73
C GLU A 117 -10.76 -11.80 -1.66
N GLN A 118 -10.52 -12.52 -2.77
CA GLN A 118 -9.63 -13.69 -2.76
C GLN A 118 -8.21 -13.32 -2.34
N TYR A 119 -7.76 -12.11 -2.67
CA TYR A 119 -6.43 -11.63 -2.29
C TYR A 119 -6.32 -11.40 -0.77
N LEU A 120 -7.44 -11.12 -0.09
CA LEU A 120 -7.48 -11.08 1.37
C LEU A 120 -7.24 -12.46 2.00
N ASP A 121 -7.70 -13.55 1.37
CA ASP A 121 -7.40 -14.90 1.87
C ASP A 121 -5.91 -15.20 1.79
N ILE A 122 -5.26 -14.76 0.71
CA ILE A 122 -3.81 -14.94 0.53
C ILE A 122 -3.06 -14.11 1.58
N LEU A 123 -3.41 -12.83 1.75
CA LEU A 123 -2.80 -11.97 2.77
C LEU A 123 -2.98 -12.50 4.19
N GLU A 124 -4.12 -13.12 4.49
CA GLU A 124 -4.35 -13.74 5.81
C GLU A 124 -3.31 -14.82 6.13
N THR A 125 -2.80 -15.54 5.12
CA THR A 125 -1.76 -16.57 5.35
C THR A 125 -0.42 -15.97 5.81
N TYR A 126 -0.11 -14.75 5.39
CA TYR A 126 1.11 -14.04 5.79
C TYR A 126 1.01 -13.38 7.17
N LEU A 127 -0.20 -13.19 7.70
CA LEU A 127 -0.39 -12.61 9.04
C LEU A 127 -0.05 -13.57 10.18
N ASP A 128 -0.03 -14.86 9.95
CA ASP A 128 0.28 -15.87 10.98
C ASP A 128 1.74 -16.38 10.89
N GLY A 129 2.61 -15.70 10.12
CA GLY A 129 4.02 -16.05 9.91
C GLY A 129 4.97 -15.68 11.07
N GLU A 130 6.21 -16.18 11.01
CA GLU A 130 7.28 -15.86 11.98
C GLU A 130 8.04 -14.57 11.64
N GLU A 131 7.90 -14.06 10.41
CA GLU A 131 8.61 -12.88 9.92
C GLU A 131 7.81 -11.59 10.16
N GLY A 132 8.23 -10.82 11.17
CA GLY A 132 7.53 -9.60 11.60
C GLY A 132 7.35 -8.55 10.50
N GLU A 133 8.32 -8.36 9.60
CA GLU A 133 8.19 -7.40 8.50
C GLU A 133 7.09 -7.82 7.51
N ILE A 134 7.05 -9.10 7.12
CA ILE A 134 6.01 -9.62 6.21
C ILE A 134 4.63 -9.54 6.84
N GLU A 135 4.53 -9.83 8.14
CA GLU A 135 3.31 -9.69 8.91
C GLU A 135 2.79 -8.23 8.91
N GLU A 136 3.68 -7.26 9.16
CA GLU A 136 3.33 -5.84 9.16
C GLU A 136 2.87 -5.35 7.77
N ILE A 137 3.60 -5.71 6.70
CA ILE A 137 3.23 -5.37 5.32
C ILE A 137 1.87 -5.97 4.97
N SER A 138 1.63 -7.24 5.35
CA SER A 138 0.36 -7.91 5.06
C SER A 138 -0.82 -7.28 5.80
N LEU A 139 -0.58 -6.80 7.02
CA LEU A 139 -1.58 -6.08 7.82
C LEU A 139 -1.94 -4.75 7.16
N MET A 140 -0.93 -4.01 6.67
CA MET A 140 -1.16 -2.81 5.86
C MET A 140 -1.96 -3.13 4.60
N ALA A 141 -1.61 -4.18 3.87
CA ALA A 141 -2.30 -4.59 2.66
C ALA A 141 -3.78 -4.95 2.89
N VAL A 142 -4.11 -5.68 3.96
CA VAL A 142 -5.50 -6.01 4.34
C VAL A 142 -6.33 -4.74 4.61
N THR A 143 -5.69 -3.67 5.09
CA THR A 143 -6.33 -2.38 5.41
C THR A 143 -6.80 -1.62 4.17
N GLU A 144 -6.26 -1.96 3.00
CA GLU A 144 -6.55 -1.26 1.74
C GLU A 144 -7.91 -1.59 1.14
N LEU A 145 -8.52 -2.72 1.52
CA LEU A 145 -9.88 -3.07 1.12
C LEU A 145 -10.82 -3.05 2.35
N PRO A 146 -11.54 -1.94 2.62
CA PRO A 146 -12.36 -1.80 3.82
C PRO A 146 -13.71 -2.53 3.66
N THR A 147 -13.70 -3.85 3.86
CA THR A 147 -14.87 -4.74 3.80
C THR A 147 -15.08 -5.46 5.13
N ARG A 148 -16.16 -6.27 5.22
CA ARG A 148 -16.40 -7.09 6.42
C ARG A 148 -15.30 -8.14 6.60
N LYS A 149 -14.78 -8.67 5.50
CA LYS A 149 -13.74 -9.71 5.51
C LYS A 149 -12.42 -9.20 6.05
N SER A 150 -11.95 -8.04 5.60
CA SER A 150 -10.73 -7.44 6.17
C SER A 150 -10.90 -7.11 7.65
N LEU A 151 -12.07 -6.64 8.08
CA LEU A 151 -12.35 -6.46 9.50
C LEU A 151 -12.30 -7.79 10.27
N ASP A 152 -12.90 -8.86 9.76
CA ASP A 152 -12.89 -10.18 10.40
C ASP A 152 -11.44 -10.73 10.53
N ILE A 153 -10.61 -10.57 9.50
CA ILE A 153 -9.18 -10.94 9.50
C ILE A 153 -8.44 -10.16 10.60
N LEU A 154 -8.62 -8.84 10.67
CA LEU A 154 -7.96 -8.00 11.67
C LEU A 154 -8.42 -8.33 13.09
N LEU A 155 -9.73 -8.56 13.31
CA LEU A 155 -10.25 -8.98 14.62
C LEU A 155 -9.65 -10.32 15.06
N LYS A 156 -9.61 -11.29 14.14
CA LYS A 156 -8.97 -12.59 14.38
C LYS A 156 -7.50 -12.40 14.79
N LYS A 157 -6.76 -11.54 14.09
CA LYS A 157 -5.36 -11.23 14.42
C LYS A 157 -5.22 -10.57 15.79
N TYR A 158 -6.05 -9.56 16.08
CA TYR A 158 -6.04 -8.83 17.36
C TYR A 158 -6.13 -9.75 18.58
N TYR A 159 -6.99 -10.77 18.51
CA TYR A 159 -7.22 -11.71 19.60
C TYR A 159 -6.19 -12.83 19.69
N ARG A 160 -5.52 -13.16 18.58
CA ARG A 160 -4.53 -14.24 18.53
C ARG A 160 -3.13 -13.77 18.92
N THR A 161 -2.76 -12.55 18.53
CA THR A 161 -1.41 -12.06 18.85
C THR A 161 -1.28 -11.76 20.34
N ASN A 162 -0.09 -12.00 20.90
CA ASN A 162 0.29 -11.53 22.23
C ASN A 162 1.23 -10.33 22.16
N ASP A 163 1.68 -9.96 20.97
CA ASP A 163 2.55 -8.82 20.74
C ASP A 163 1.77 -7.50 20.85
N SER A 164 2.23 -6.61 21.73
CA SER A 164 1.57 -5.32 21.97
C SER A 164 1.71 -4.34 20.80
N SER A 165 2.83 -4.38 20.08
CA SER A 165 3.09 -3.53 18.92
C SER A 165 2.18 -3.93 17.76
N ILE A 166 2.09 -5.23 17.46
CA ILE A 166 1.16 -5.75 16.46
C ILE A 166 -0.29 -5.45 16.86
N LYS A 167 -0.67 -5.63 18.14
CA LYS A 167 -2.02 -5.24 18.60
C LYS A 167 -2.31 -3.77 18.32
N SER A 168 -1.34 -2.88 18.54
CA SER A 168 -1.50 -1.46 18.25
C SER A 168 -1.71 -1.21 16.76
N LEU A 169 -0.92 -1.87 15.91
CA LEU A 169 -1.03 -1.75 14.45
C LEU A 169 -2.36 -2.29 13.92
N VAL A 170 -2.85 -3.41 14.47
CA VAL A 170 -4.19 -3.95 14.14
C VAL A 170 -5.29 -2.94 14.52
N LEU A 171 -5.20 -2.31 15.69
CA LEU A 171 -6.19 -1.31 16.12
C LEU A 171 -6.20 -0.06 15.22
N ASP A 172 -5.02 0.42 14.82
CA ASP A 172 -4.89 1.52 13.86
C ASP A 172 -5.53 1.15 12.52
N SER A 173 -5.30 -0.07 12.05
CA SER A 173 -5.84 -0.59 10.80
C SER A 173 -7.35 -0.76 10.82
N ILE A 174 -7.91 -1.28 11.91
CA ILE A 174 -9.37 -1.31 12.12
C ILE A 174 -9.92 0.13 12.08
N THR A 175 -9.27 1.08 12.77
CA THR A 175 -9.69 2.48 12.78
C THR A 175 -9.70 3.08 11.38
N LYS A 176 -8.64 2.84 10.59
CA LYS A 176 -8.53 3.26 9.18
C LYS A 176 -9.65 2.65 8.32
N ILE A 177 -9.93 1.36 8.45
CA ILE A 177 -11.05 0.70 7.73
C ILE A 177 -12.38 1.35 8.08
N LEU A 178 -12.67 1.60 9.36
CA LEU A 178 -13.91 2.22 9.79
C LEU A 178 -14.04 3.66 9.30
N TYR A 179 -12.93 4.40 9.22
CA TYR A 179 -12.91 5.75 8.64
C TYR A 179 -13.18 5.72 7.13
N LYS A 180 -12.50 4.82 6.39
CA LYS A 180 -12.69 4.63 4.95
C LYS A 180 -14.11 4.10 4.62
N ASN A 181 -14.70 3.28 5.49
CA ASN A 181 -16.04 2.71 5.31
C ASN A 181 -16.87 2.69 6.62
N PRO A 182 -17.53 3.81 6.98
CA PRO A 182 -18.31 3.93 8.22
C PRO A 182 -19.48 2.93 8.34
N LYS A 183 -19.92 2.31 7.23
CA LYS A 183 -20.98 1.28 7.25
C LYS A 183 -20.54 0.00 7.96
N LEU A 184 -19.25 -0.16 8.25
CA LEU A 184 -18.73 -1.28 9.02
C LEU A 184 -18.83 -1.08 10.53
N VAL A 185 -19.11 0.13 11.02
CA VAL A 185 -19.24 0.39 12.47
C VAL A 185 -20.36 -0.44 13.12
N PRO A 186 -21.59 -0.53 12.56
CA PRO A 186 -22.62 -1.40 13.12
C PRO A 186 -22.20 -2.88 13.13
N TYR A 187 -21.51 -3.32 12.07
CA TYR A 187 -21.01 -4.70 11.97
C TYR A 187 -19.97 -5.00 13.06
N LEU A 188 -19.05 -4.06 13.34
CA LEU A 188 -18.13 -4.18 14.46
C LEU A 188 -18.87 -4.20 15.81
N GLN A 189 -19.87 -3.35 16.00
CA GLN A 189 -20.65 -3.32 17.24
C GLN A 189 -21.33 -4.66 17.53
N GLU A 190 -21.85 -5.33 16.49
CA GLU A 190 -22.49 -6.65 16.60
C GLU A 190 -21.47 -7.75 16.93
N ARG A 191 -20.28 -7.71 16.32
CA ARG A 191 -19.22 -8.71 16.51
C ARG A 191 -18.45 -8.53 17.81
N ASP A 192 -18.14 -7.30 18.17
CA ASP A 192 -17.30 -6.92 19.30
C ASP A 192 -17.67 -5.52 19.82
N SER A 193 -18.75 -5.47 20.60
CA SER A 193 -19.26 -4.23 21.18
C SER A 193 -18.23 -3.50 22.05
N LYS A 194 -17.43 -4.25 22.83
CA LYS A 194 -16.41 -3.66 23.71
C LYS A 194 -15.32 -2.95 22.92
N LEU A 195 -14.82 -3.60 21.86
CA LEU A 195 -13.80 -3.01 21.02
C LEU A 195 -14.35 -1.83 20.21
N SER A 196 -15.56 -1.96 19.68
CA SER A 196 -16.26 -0.88 18.99
C SER A 196 -16.38 0.38 19.87
N ASP A 197 -16.85 0.22 21.11
CA ASP A 197 -17.00 1.32 22.06
C ASP A 197 -15.65 1.98 22.38
N LYS A 198 -14.59 1.16 22.54
CA LYS A 198 -13.23 1.65 22.76
C LYS A 198 -12.74 2.50 21.58
N LEU A 199 -12.91 2.02 20.34
CA LEU A 199 -12.44 2.73 19.14
C LEU A 199 -13.26 3.99 18.84
N GLN A 200 -14.58 3.97 19.04
CA GLN A 200 -15.41 5.16 18.86
C GLN A 200 -15.02 6.32 19.80
N TRP A 201 -14.51 6.01 20.99
CA TRP A 201 -13.97 7.02 21.90
C TRP A 201 -12.73 7.71 21.32
N TYR A 202 -11.85 6.97 20.64
CA TYR A 202 -10.68 7.54 19.95
C TYR A 202 -11.05 8.35 18.72
N ILE A 203 -12.04 7.89 17.94
CA ILE A 203 -12.49 8.58 16.71
C ILE A 203 -13.21 9.91 17.03
N ARG A 204 -13.85 10.03 18.20
CA ARG A 204 -14.61 11.23 18.61
C ARG A 204 -13.77 12.30 19.32
N ARG A 205 -12.48 12.08 19.55
CA ARG A 205 -11.60 13.12 20.11
C ARG A 205 -10.99 13.94 18.96
N PRO A 206 -11.31 15.26 18.86
CA PRO A 206 -10.64 16.17 17.94
C PRO A 206 -9.17 16.39 18.32
#